data_AF-A0A9X3PV30-F1
#
_entry.id   AF-A0A9X3PV30-F1
#
_cell.length_a   1.000
_cell.length_b   1.000
_cell.length_c   1.000
_cell.angle_alpha   90.00
_cell.angle_beta   90.00
_cell.angle_gamma   90.00
#
_symmetry.space_group_name_H-M   'P 1'
#
loop_
_entity.id
_entity.type
_entity.pdbx_description
1 polymer ?
#
loop_
_entity_poly.entity_id
_entity_poly.type
_entity_poly.pdbx_seq_one_letter_code
_entity_poly.pdbx_strand_id
1 'polypeptide(L)' 'MKPEDLQAALLVFGLAEPPTREQLDAKRRELLTTWHPHRYANLTNNPRKYMQMYKKGEAMTKEVNAAYELLLTWLDARKH' A
#
# COMPACT_ATOMS: atom_id res chain seq x y z
N MET A 1 15.12 12.19 -2.65
CA MET A 1 14.54 10.83 -2.57
C MET A 1 15.70 9.85 -2.39
N LYS A 2 15.74 9.05 -1.32
CA LYS A 2 16.86 8.12 -1.11
C LYS A 2 16.57 6.77 -1.81
N PRO A 3 17.60 6.07 -2.30
CA PRO A 3 17.42 4.74 -2.89
C PRO A 3 16.79 3.72 -1.94
N GLU A 4 17.11 3.81 -0.64
CA GLU A 4 16.55 2.94 0.41
C GLU A 4 15.04 3.11 0.54
N ASP A 5 14.55 4.35 0.51
CA ASP A 5 13.11 4.65 0.60
C ASP A 5 12.35 4.09 -0.61
N LEU A 6 12.96 4.14 -1.80
CA LEU A 6 12.40 3.57 -3.02
C LEU A 6 12.34 2.04 -2.96
N GLN A 7 13.41 1.41 -2.49
CA GLN A 7 13.43 -0.05 -2.34
C GLN A 7 12.40 -0.51 -1.31
N ALA A 8 12.25 0.21 -0.20
CA ALA A 8 11.20 -0.06 0.78
C ALA A 8 9.80 0.07 0.17
N ALA A 9 9.53 1.13 -0.61
CA ALA A 9 8.25 1.29 -1.27
C ALA A 9 7.97 0.20 -2.33
N LEU A 10 8.98 -0.21 -3.08
CA LEU A 10 8.89 -1.35 -4.00
C LEU A 10 8.55 -2.65 -3.26
N LEU A 11 9.16 -2.89 -2.09
CA LEU A 11 8.86 -4.04 -1.24
C LEU A 11 7.44 -4.03 -0.69
N VAL A 12 6.92 -2.87 -0.26
CA VAL A 12 5.50 -2.71 0.16
C VAL A 12 4.55 -3.15 -0.97
N PHE A 13 4.91 -2.86 -2.22
CA PHE A 13 4.15 -3.24 -3.39
C PHE A 13 4.46 -4.64 -3.93
N GLY A 14 5.50 -5.30 -3.41
CA GLY A 14 5.98 -6.59 -3.93
C GLY A 14 6.50 -6.52 -5.36
N LEU A 15 7.08 -5.38 -5.75
CA LEU A 15 7.60 -5.12 -7.09
C LEU A 15 9.14 -5.12 -7.07
N ALA A 16 9.77 -5.72 -8.07
CA ALA A 16 11.23 -5.87 -8.13
C ALA A 16 11.92 -4.91 -9.14
N GLU A 17 11.19 -4.48 -10.17
CA GLU A 17 11.67 -3.60 -11.23
C GLU A 17 10.90 -2.28 -11.21
N PRO A 18 11.38 -1.23 -11.93
CA PRO A 18 10.58 -0.02 -12.14
C PRO A 18 9.21 -0.39 -12.69
N PRO A 19 8.12 -0.27 -11.92
CA PRO A 19 6.83 -0.71 -12.41
C PRO A 19 6.30 0.29 -13.41
N THR A 20 5.48 -0.17 -14.35
CA THR A 20 4.67 0.77 -15.12
C THR A 20 3.67 1.47 -14.20
N ARG A 21 3.20 2.65 -14.62
CA ARG A 21 2.15 3.37 -13.89
C ARG A 21 0.91 2.49 -13.67
N GLU A 22 0.55 1.71 -14.68
CA GLU A 22 -0.59 0.79 -14.65
C GLU A 22 -0.39 -0.35 -13.65
N GLN A 23 0.82 -0.94 -13.59
CA GLN A 23 1.16 -1.96 -12.60
C GLN A 23 1.09 -1.40 -11.17
N LEU A 24 1.60 -0.19 -10.97
CA LEU A 24 1.56 0.50 -9.68
C LEU A 24 0.10 0.80 -9.25
N ASP A 25 -0.73 1.28 -10.18
CA ASP A 25 -2.15 1.57 -9.93
C ASP A 25 -2.96 0.29 -9.64
N ALA A 26 -2.72 -0.78 -10.40
CA ALA A 26 -3.35 -2.07 -10.17
C ALA A 26 -3.00 -2.64 -8.79
N LYS A 27 -1.70 -2.66 -8.44
CA LYS A 27 -1.25 -3.14 -7.12
C LYS A 27 -1.76 -2.29 -5.97
N ARG A 28 -1.85 -0.97 -6.14
CA ARG A 28 -2.45 -0.09 -5.14
C ARG A 28 -3.89 -0.49 -4.84
N ARG A 29 -4.70 -0.73 -5.88
CA ARG A 29 -6.10 -1.13 -5.71
C ARG A 29 -6.20 -2.47 -4.97
N GLU A 30 -5.39 -3.47 -5.35
CA GLU A 30 -5.34 -4.77 -4.68
C GLU A 30 -4.99 -4.65 -3.18
N LEU A 31 -3.98 -3.84 -2.85
CA LEU A 31 -3.55 -3.62 -1.47
C LEU A 31 -4.63 -2.89 -0.65
N LEU A 32 -5.24 -1.83 -1.20
CA LEU A 32 -6.31 -1.10 -0.53
C LEU A 32 -7.56 -1.97 -0.32
N THR A 33 -7.90 -2.83 -1.28
CA THR A 33 -8.97 -3.82 -1.11
C THR A 33 -8.62 -4.84 -0.01
N THR A 34 -7.37 -5.24 0.12
CA THR A 34 -6.91 -6.17 1.17
C THR A 34 -7.06 -5.55 2.56
N TRP A 35 -6.68 -4.29 2.72
CA TRP A 35 -6.74 -3.57 4.00
C TRP A 35 -8.11 -2.95 4.30
N HIS A 36 -9.10 -3.14 3.43
CA HIS A 36 -10.44 -2.59 3.60
C HIS A 36 -11.11 -3.14 4.88
N PRO A 37 -11.49 -2.28 5.85
CA PRO A 37 -11.99 -2.71 7.16
C PRO A 37 -13.19 -3.67 7.11
N HIS A 38 -14.04 -3.53 6.09
CA HIS A 38 -15.22 -4.37 5.90
C HIS A 38 -14.89 -5.86 5.72
N ARG A 39 -13.68 -6.21 5.27
CA ARG A 39 -13.26 -7.63 5.21
C ARG A 39 -13.09 -8.25 6.58
N TYR A 40 -12.80 -7.45 7.61
CA TYR A 40 -12.59 -7.91 8.97
C TYR A 40 -13.87 -7.90 9.82
N ALA A 41 -14.89 -7.14 9.39
CA ALA A 41 -16.20 -7.10 10.07
C ALA A 41 -16.84 -8.50 10.16
N ASN A 42 -16.67 -9.34 9.13
CA ASN A 42 -17.23 -10.69 9.09
C ASN A 42 -16.35 -11.75 9.78
N LEU A 43 -15.16 -11.40 10.28
CA LEU A 43 -14.20 -12.35 10.85
C LEU A 43 -14.25 -12.45 12.37
N THR A 44 -14.92 -11.53 13.06
CA THR A 44 -14.98 -11.54 14.53
C THR A 44 -16.14 -10.72 15.09
N ASN A 45 -16.91 -11.32 16.00
CA ASN A 45 -17.92 -10.60 16.80
C ASN A 45 -17.32 -9.94 18.06
N ASN A 46 -16.01 -10.10 18.31
CA ASN A 46 -15.33 -9.46 19.43
C ASN A 46 -14.88 -8.02 19.07
N PRO A 47 -15.42 -6.98 19.74
CA PRO A 47 -15.11 -5.58 19.41
C PRO A 47 -13.63 -5.21 19.56
N ARG A 48 -12.91 -5.80 20.52
CA ARG A 48 -11.48 -5.51 20.73
C ARG A 48 -10.63 -6.04 19.58
N LYS A 49 -10.92 -7.26 19.11
CA LYS A 49 -10.24 -7.83 17.95
C LYS A 49 -10.57 -7.05 16.67
N TYR A 50 -11.82 -6.65 16.51
CA TYR A 50 -12.23 -5.79 15.40
C TYR A 50 -11.43 -4.47 15.39
N MET A 51 -11.35 -3.77 16.53
CA MET A 51 -10.61 -2.52 16.62
C MET A 51 -9.10 -2.67 16.38
N GLN A 52 -8.49 -3.78 16.79
CA GLN A 52 -7.09 -4.07 16.48
C GLN A 52 -6.86 -4.23 14.97
N MET A 53 -7.74 -4.97 14.29
CA MET A 53 -7.66 -5.15 12.84
C MET A 53 -7.96 -3.86 12.08
N TYR A 54 -8.91 -3.06 12.55
CA TYR A 54 -9.21 -1.74 12.00
C TYR A 54 -7.97 -0.83 12.03
N LYS A 55 -7.33 -0.70 13.21
CA LYS A 55 -6.09 0.09 13.36
C LYS A 55 -4.97 -0.42 12.47
N LYS A 56 -4.84 -1.74 12.33
CA LYS A 56 -3.87 -2.35 11.42
C LYS A 56 -4.18 -1.98 9.97
N GLY A 57 -5.44 -2.08 9.54
CA GLY A 57 -5.88 -1.68 8.19
C GLY A 57 -5.60 -0.21 7.90
N GLU A 58 -5.86 0.68 8.86
CA GLU A 58 -5.52 2.11 8.73
C GLU A 58 -4.01 2.34 8.58
N ALA A 59 -3.19 1.69 9.41
CA ALA A 59 -1.73 1.82 9.35
C ALA A 59 -1.19 1.37 7.98
N MET A 60 -1.62 0.21 7.51
CA MET A 60 -1.20 -0.33 6.21
C MET A 60 -1.72 0.51 5.05
N THR A 61 -2.94 1.05 5.15
CA THR A 61 -3.47 1.96 4.12
C THR A 61 -2.63 3.24 4.00
N LYS A 62 -2.19 3.80 5.12
CA LYS A 62 -1.28 4.96 5.14
C LYS A 62 0.06 4.62 4.51
N GLU A 63 0.63 3.47 4.86
CA GLU A 63 1.90 2.99 4.29
C GLU A 63 1.80 2.78 2.76
N VAL A 64 0.73 2.14 2.29
CA VAL A 64 0.48 1.93 0.84
C VAL A 64 0.36 3.26 0.10
N ASN A 65 -0.33 4.26 0.66
CA ASN A 65 -0.47 5.57 0.01
C ASN A 65 0.86 6.34 -0.01
N ALA A 66 1.62 6.33 1.08
CA ALA A 66 2.93 6.98 1.13
C ALA A 66 3.92 6.35 0.13
N ALA A 67 3.99 5.01 0.08
CA ALA A 67 4.81 4.29 -0.89
C ALA A 67 4.36 4.55 -2.33
N TYR A 68 3.06 4.66 -2.58
CA TYR A 68 2.51 4.99 -3.89
C TYR A 68 2.92 6.40 -4.37
N GLU A 69 2.79 7.41 -3.54
CA GLU A 69 3.17 8.79 -3.86
C GLU A 69 4.67 8.90 -4.16
N LEU A 70 5.48 8.17 -3.39
CA LEU A 70 6.92 8.06 -3.60
C LEU A 70 7.22 7.43 -4.97
N LEU A 71 6.67 6.25 -5.26
CA LEU A 71 6.89 5.56 -6.54
C LEU A 71 6.35 6.34 -7.73
N LEU A 72 5.21 7.04 -7.57
CA LEU A 72 4.67 7.91 -8.62
C LEU A 72 5.63 9.04 -8.96
N THR A 73 6.09 9.77 -7.95
CA THR A 73 7.05 10.87 -8.13
C THR A 73 8.32 10.39 -8.83
N TRP A 74 8.79 9.20 -8.47
CA TRP A 74 9.96 8.58 -9.09
C TRP A 74 9.71 8.18 -10.56
N LEU A 75 8.54 7.65 -10.89
CA LEU A 75 8.18 7.32 -12.27
C LEU A 75 8.06 8.58 -13.13
N ASP A 76 7.47 9.65 -12.61
CA ASP A 76 7.34 10.91 -13.33
C ASP A 76 8.70 11.57 -13.56
N ALA A 77 9.60 11.52 -12.58
CA ALA A 77 10.97 12.02 -12.71
C ALA A 77 11.81 11.27 -13.75
N ARG A 78 11.43 10.04 -14.13
CA ARG A 78 12.12 9.24 -15.16
C ARG A 78 11.60 9.45 -16.58
N LYS A 79 10.45 10.12 -16.74
CA LYS A 79 9.87 10.44 -18.06
C LYS A 79 10.42 11.74 -18.65
N HIS A 80 11.15 12.52 -17.85
CA HIS A 80 11.84 13.75 -18.23
C HIS A 80 13.36 13.52 -18.29
#